data_AF-A0A382I6Q5-F1
#
_entry.id   AF-A0A382I6Q5-F1
#
_cell.length_a   1.000
_cell.length_b   1.000
_cell.length_c   1.000
_cell.angle_alpha   90.00
_cell.angle_beta   90.00
_cell.angle_gamma   90.00
#
_symmetry.space_group_name_H-M   'P 1'
#
loop_
_entity.id
_entity.type
_entity.pdbx_description
1 polymer ?
#
loop_
_entity_poly.entity_id
_entity_poly.type
_entity_poly.pdbx_seq_one_letter_code
_entity_poly.pdbx_strand_id
1 'polypeptide(L)' 'VKHTFRITLGIILVIIGMIGGLIPVFQGWLFGIPGLIILADYFPPVNRLLKWAKKKAGYQEK' A
#
# COMPACT_ATOMS: atom_id res chain seq x y z
N VAL A 1 -0.65 -33.85 -5.22
CA VAL A 1 0.09 -32.57 -4.99
C VAL A 1 -0.10 -31.52 -6.09
N LYS A 2 0.05 -31.86 -7.39
CA LYS A 2 -0.08 -30.89 -8.50
C LYS A 2 -1.49 -30.28 -8.68
N HIS A 3 -2.54 -31.03 -8.35
CA HIS A 3 -3.93 -30.57 -8.49
C HIS A 3 -4.35 -29.58 -7.40
N THR A 4 -4.05 -29.87 -6.13
CA THR A 4 -4.34 -28.98 -5.01
C THR A 4 -3.69 -27.62 -5.20
N PHE A 5 -2.42 -27.59 -5.65
CA PHE A 5 -1.69 -26.35 -5.92
C PHE A 5 -2.34 -25.50 -7.01
N ARG A 6 -2.81 -26.11 -8.11
CA ARG A 6 -3.52 -25.40 -9.19
C ARG A 6 -4.86 -24.83 -8.72
N ILE A 7 -5.58 -25.57 -7.88
CA ILE A 7 -6.86 -25.12 -7.31
C ILE A 7 -6.62 -23.96 -6.33
N THR A 8 -5.66 -24.08 -5.42
CA THR A 8 -5.31 -23.02 -4.47
C THR A 8 -4.83 -21.75 -5.18
N LEU A 9 -3.98 -21.88 -6.20
CA LEU A 9 -3.56 -20.75 -7.03
C LEU A 9 -4.75 -20.11 -7.75
N GLY A 10 -5.63 -20.91 -8.34
CA GLY A 10 -6.84 -20.41 -9.00
C GLY A 10 -7.74 -19.61 -8.05
N ILE A 11 -7.95 -20.09 -6.83
CA ILE A 11 -8.75 -19.40 -5.81
C ILE A 11 -8.10 -18.07 -5.41
N ILE A 12 -6.79 -18.05 -5.16
CA ILE A 12 -6.05 -16.82 -4.82
C ILE A 12 -6.12 -15.79 -5.96
N LEU A 13 -5.97 -16.25 -7.21
CA LEU A 13 -6.08 -15.42 -8.42
C LEU A 13 -7.48 -14.84 -8.60
N VAL A 14 -8.54 -15.62 -8.35
CA VAL A 14 -9.93 -15.14 -8.41
C VAL A 14 -10.20 -14.09 -7.33
N ILE A 15 -9.71 -14.30 -6.10
CA ILE A 15 -9.90 -13.34 -5.00
C ILE A 15 -9.17 -12.02 -5.29
N ILE A 16 -7.92 -12.07 -5.77
CA ILE A 16 -7.17 -10.87 -6.18
C ILE A 16 -7.85 -10.20 -7.39
N GLY A 17 -8.34 -10.99 -8.35
CA GLY A 17 -9.08 -10.48 -9.51
C GLY A 17 -10.41 -9.82 -9.14
N MET A 18 -11.12 -10.32 -8.13
CA MET A 18 -12.32 -9.70 -7.60
C MET A 18 -12.01 -8.39 -6.85
N ILE A 19 -10.99 -8.39 -5.99
CA ILE A 19 -10.56 -7.20 -5.24
C ILE A 19 -9.98 -6.13 -6.17
N GLY A 20 -9.28 -6.55 -7.24
CA GLY A 20 -8.68 -5.65 -8.24
C GLY A 20 -9.66 -5.18 -9.32
N GLY A 21 -10.64 -6.00 -9.70
CA GLY A 21 -11.66 -5.67 -10.68
C GLY A 21 -12.76 -4.77 -10.12
N LEU A 22 -13.07 -4.91 -8.83
CA LEU A 22 -13.95 -4.01 -8.09
C LEU A 22 -13.12 -2.86 -7.50
N ILE A 23 -12.56 -2.02 -8.38
CA ILE A 23 -11.87 -0.75 -8.10
C ILE A 23 -11.96 -0.26 -6.64
N PRO A 24 -10.84 -0.13 -5.91
CA PRO A 24 -10.76 0.78 -4.79
C PRO A 24 -10.35 2.15 -5.35
N VAL A 25 -11.32 3.03 -5.61
CA VAL A 25 -11.04 4.45 -5.91
C VAL A 25 -10.25 5.08 -4.75
N PHE A 26 -10.36 4.48 -3.56
CA PHE A 26 -9.59 4.76 -2.35
C PHE A 26 -8.59 3.65 -2.07
N GLN A 27 -7.63 3.44 -2.98
CA GLN A 27 -6.40 2.73 -2.62
C GLN A 27 -5.83 3.47 -1.40
N GLY A 28 -5.85 2.87 -0.21
CA GLY A 28 -5.60 3.59 1.06
C GLY A 28 -4.29 4.37 1.11
N TRP A 29 -3.34 4.07 0.22
CA TRP A 29 -2.11 4.86 0.03
C TRP A 29 -2.33 6.18 -0.74
N LEU A 30 -3.30 6.27 -1.66
CA LEU A 30 -3.62 7.50 -2.40
C LEU A 30 -4.09 8.61 -1.47
N PHE A 31 -4.78 8.27 -0.38
CA PHE A 31 -5.18 9.23 0.67
C PHE A 31 -4.26 9.19 1.88
N GLY A 32 -3.66 8.04 2.18
CA GLY A 32 -2.74 7.86 3.30
C GLY A 32 -1.42 8.61 3.10
N ILE A 33 -0.84 8.62 1.89
CA ILE A 33 0.41 9.35 1.64
C ILE A 33 0.19 10.87 1.74
N PRO A 34 -0.77 11.50 1.02
CA PRO A 34 -1.03 12.93 1.16
C PRO A 34 -1.49 13.32 2.57
N GLY A 35 -2.36 12.52 3.20
CA GLY A 35 -2.84 12.77 4.55
C GLY A 35 -1.72 12.68 5.59
N LEU A 36 -0.82 11.71 5.46
CA LEU A 36 0.34 11.59 6.33
C LEU A 36 1.30 12.78 6.11
N ILE A 37 1.51 13.22 4.86
CA ILE A 37 2.35 14.39 4.54
C ILE A 37 1.82 15.63 5.26
N ILE A 38 0.52 15.90 5.15
CA ILE A 38 -0.13 17.03 5.84
C ILE A 38 0.03 16.87 7.36
N LEU A 39 -0.24 15.67 7.90
CA LEU A 39 -0.15 15.44 9.35
C LEU A 39 1.28 15.59 9.90
N ALA A 40 2.31 15.25 9.11
CA ALA A 40 3.70 15.48 9.47
C ALA A 40 4.08 16.97 9.57
N ASP A 41 3.48 17.83 8.76
CA ASP A 41 3.76 19.27 8.82
C ASP A 41 3.21 19.90 10.11
N TYR A 42 2.13 19.36 10.68
CA TYR A 42 1.55 19.82 11.96
C TYR A 42 2.13 19.13 13.20
N PHE A 43 2.49 17.84 13.10
CA PHE A 43 2.97 17.05 14.24
C PHE A 43 4.44 16.63 14.08
N PRO A 44 5.36 17.16 14.93
CA PRO A 44 6.76 16.77 14.95
C PRO A 44 7.04 15.25 15.03
N PRO A 45 6.28 14.42 15.78
CA PRO A 45 6.55 12.97 15.83
C PRO A 45 6.17 12.26 14.53
N VAL A 46 5.11 12.70 13.84
CA VAL A 46 4.65 12.08 12.58
C VAL A 46 5.62 12.39 11.43
N ASN A 47 6.20 13.59 11.42
CA ASN A 47 7.26 13.95 10.47
C ASN A 47 8.47 13.02 10.55
N ARG A 48 8.87 12.60 11.75
CA ARG A 48 9.99 11.65 11.92
C ARG A 48 9.67 10.28 11.31
N LEU A 49 8.44 9.78 11.51
CA LEU A 49 7.98 8.54 10.89
C LEU A 49 7.93 8.66 9.37
N LEU A 50 7.48 9.79 8.85
CA LEU A 50 7.45 10.05 7.42
C LEU A 50 8.84 10.13 6.79
N LYS A 51 9.78 10.84 7.43
CA LYS A 51 11.18 10.90 6.99
C LYS A 51 11.84 9.52 7.02
N TRP A 52 11.54 8.71 8.05
CA TRP A 52 11.99 7.32 8.11
C TRP A 52 11.40 6.48 6.97
N ALA A 53 10.11 6.61 6.69
CA ALA A 53 9.43 5.91 5.60
C ALA A 53 9.97 6.35 4.22
N LYS A 54 10.15 7.65 3.98
CA LYS A 54 10.79 8.20 2.76
C LYS A 54 12.20 7.64 2.56
N LYS A 55 13.02 7.62 3.62
CA LYS A 55 14.38 7.08 3.57
C LYS A 55 14.40 5.58 3.27
N LYS A 56 13.48 4.82 3.86
CA LYS A 56 13.35 3.36 3.63
C LYS A 56 12.82 3.04 2.22
N ALA A 57 11.97 3.91 1.67
CA ALA A 57 11.45 3.80 0.31
C ALA A 57 12.45 4.24 -0.78
N GLY A 58 13.65 4.73 -0.42
CA GLY A 58 14.65 5.18 -1.38
C GLY A 58 14.30 6.50 -2.08
N TYR A 59 13.37 7.29 -1.52
CA TYR A 59 13.00 8.59 -2.07
C TYR A 59 14.15 9.57 -1.86
N GLN A 60 14.94 9.80 -2.91
CA GLN A 60 15.95 10.86 -2.97
C GLN A 60 15.21 12.18 -3.22
N GLU A 61 15.04 12.98 -2.16
CA GLU A 61 14.67 14.39 -2.32
C GLU A 61 15.85 15.05 -3.04
N LYS A 62 15.71 15.28 -4.36
CA LYS A 62 16.67 16.02 -5.17
C LYS A 62 16.67 17.50 -4.78
#